data_AF-A0A428YYL4-F1
#
_entry.id   AF-A0A428YYL4-F1
#
_cell.length_a   1.000
_cell.length_b   1.000
_cell.length_c   1.000
_cell.angle_alpha   90.00
_cell.angle_beta   90.00
_cell.angle_gamma   90.00
#
_symmetry.space_group_name_H-M   'P 1'
#
loop_
_entity.id
_entity.type
_entity.pdbx_description
1 polymer ?
#
loop_
_entity_poly.entity_id
_entity_poly.type
_entity_poly.pdbx_seq_one_letter_code
_entity_poly.pdbx_strand_id
1 'polypeptide(L)'
;MTSAQQNDRAGAGLPQVPSIPLTEDRVGLPPGDQSIGALVKDATTHLSTLVRAEIELAKIEVSRDVKRGLRGSIFFIIALVVLLFSLYFPFIALAEGLAELGLQRWLGFLITWGVMLLLVGLFGFLGYKKVRGIKGPRRTIKTAQDTMAALKRDSDEKP
;
A
#
# COMPACT_ATOMS: atom_id res chain seq x y z
N MET A 1 34.35 -45.24 -48.41
CA MET A 1 33.91 -45.06 -49.82
C MET A 1 32.39 -45.01 -49.81
N THR A 2 31.79 -44.27 -50.76
CA THR A 2 30.34 -44.00 -50.94
C THR A 2 29.94 -42.53 -50.67
N SER A 3 30.27 -41.74 -51.70
CA SER A 3 29.43 -40.76 -52.41
C SER A 3 28.81 -39.57 -51.68
N ALA A 4 29.39 -38.41 -51.99
CA ALA A 4 28.73 -37.14 -52.16
C ALA A 4 27.72 -37.16 -53.35
N GLN A 5 27.01 -36.04 -53.51
CA GLN A 5 26.05 -35.67 -54.57
C GLN A 5 24.63 -36.21 -54.31
N GLN A 6 23.56 -35.41 -54.34
CA GLN A 6 23.33 -34.26 -55.20
C GLN A 6 22.20 -33.39 -54.64
N ASN A 7 22.48 -32.09 -54.60
CA ASN A 7 21.54 -31.01 -54.41
C ASN A 7 20.80 -30.80 -55.75
N ASP A 8 19.57 -31.30 -55.87
CA ASP A 8 18.64 -30.89 -56.93
C ASP A 8 17.65 -29.88 -56.37
N ARG A 9 17.74 -28.69 -56.96
CA ARG A 9 16.91 -27.52 -56.68
C ARG A 9 15.50 -27.71 -57.25
N ALA A 10 14.59 -26.97 -56.63
CA ALA A 10 13.36 -26.41 -57.19
C ALA A 10 12.11 -27.30 -57.20
N GLY A 11 11.39 -27.26 -56.09
CA GLY A 11 9.94 -27.44 -56.04
C GLY A 11 9.39 -26.50 -54.97
N ALA A 12 8.58 -25.53 -55.37
CA ALA A 12 8.06 -24.45 -54.54
C ALA A 12 7.36 -24.97 -53.26
N GLY A 13 7.86 -24.54 -52.10
CA GLY A 13 7.28 -24.86 -50.80
C GLY A 13 7.46 -23.69 -49.87
N LEU A 14 6.65 -22.64 -50.06
CA LEU A 14 6.56 -21.59 -49.05
C LEU A 14 6.10 -22.24 -47.73
N PRO A 15 6.70 -21.89 -46.58
CA PRO A 15 6.23 -22.40 -45.29
C PRO A 15 4.75 -22.06 -45.14
N GLN A 16 3.92 -23.07 -44.82
CA GLN A 16 2.51 -22.84 -44.53
C GLN A 16 2.41 -21.98 -43.28
N VAL A 17 2.20 -20.68 -43.49
CA VAL A 17 1.89 -19.74 -42.41
C VAL A 17 0.53 -20.17 -41.87
N PRO A 18 0.39 -20.45 -40.57
CA PRO A 18 -0.93 -20.66 -39.97
C PRO A 18 -1.74 -19.40 -40.26
N SER A 19 -2.68 -19.49 -41.21
CA SER A 19 -3.62 -18.40 -41.42
C SER A 19 -4.40 -18.30 -40.12
N ILE A 20 -4.20 -17.18 -39.44
CA ILE A 20 -5.08 -16.78 -38.34
C ILE A 20 -6.49 -16.93 -38.89
N PRO A 21 -7.37 -17.74 -38.27
CA PRO A 21 -8.77 -17.70 -38.62
C PRO A 21 -9.20 -16.28 -38.31
N LEU A 22 -9.39 -15.46 -39.35
CA LEU A 22 -10.21 -14.28 -39.23
C LEU A 22 -11.60 -14.82 -38.92
N THR A 23 -11.87 -15.07 -37.65
CA THR A 23 -13.23 -15.20 -37.19
C THR A 23 -13.87 -13.89 -37.61
N GLU A 24 -14.71 -13.96 -38.64
CA GLU A 24 -15.68 -12.94 -38.99
C GLU A 24 -16.68 -12.84 -37.84
N ASP A 25 -16.23 -12.42 -36.67
CA ASP A 25 -17.11 -12.20 -35.53
C ASP A 25 -17.73 -10.81 -35.72
N ARG A 26 -18.84 -10.83 -36.48
CA ARG A 26 -19.82 -9.78 -36.76
C ARG A 26 -19.56 -8.84 -37.95
N VAL A 27 -19.72 -9.39 -39.15
CA VAL A 27 -20.38 -8.66 -40.25
C VAL A 27 -21.55 -9.51 -40.77
N GLY A 28 -22.48 -9.81 -39.86
CA GLY A 28 -23.66 -10.63 -40.13
C GLY A 28 -24.96 -9.99 -39.68
N LEU A 29 -25.03 -8.66 -39.58
CA LEU A 29 -26.29 -7.94 -39.42
C LEU A 29 -26.44 -6.95 -40.58
N PRO A 30 -27.58 -6.91 -41.29
CA PRO A 30 -27.80 -6.02 -42.41
C PRO A 30 -27.44 -4.55 -42.07
N PRO A 31 -26.83 -3.79 -43.00
CA PRO A 31 -26.46 -2.40 -42.79
C PRO A 31 -27.72 -1.54 -42.75
N GLY A 32 -28.30 -1.44 -41.55
CA GLY A 32 -29.55 -0.70 -41.33
C GLY A 32 -30.00 -0.69 -39.87
N ASP A 33 -29.68 -1.72 -39.07
CA ASP A 33 -30.29 -1.88 -37.73
C ASP A 33 -29.29 -2.02 -36.57
N GLN A 34 -28.07 -1.47 -36.69
CA GLN A 34 -27.34 -1.08 -35.47
C GLN A 34 -27.94 0.23 -34.97
N SER A 35 -29.01 0.12 -34.20
CA SER A 35 -29.61 1.28 -33.54
C SER A 35 -28.54 2.06 -32.77
N ILE A 36 -28.67 3.38 -32.68
CA ILE A 36 -27.84 4.25 -31.82
C ILE A 36 -27.73 3.65 -30.39
N GLY A 37 -28.80 2.99 -29.92
CA GLY A 37 -28.81 2.27 -28.64
C GLY A 37 -27.85 1.08 -28.56
N ALA A 38 -27.62 0.35 -29.67
CA ALA A 38 -26.64 -0.74 -29.72
C ALA A 38 -25.20 -0.22 -29.64
N LEU A 39 -24.90 0.90 -30.32
CA LEU A 39 -23.57 1.53 -30.29
C LEU A 39 -23.24 2.12 -28.90
N VAL A 40 -24.21 2.79 -28.27
CA VAL A 40 -24.04 3.32 -26.90
C VAL A 40 -23.87 2.18 -25.90
N LYS A 41 -24.63 1.08 -26.05
CA LYS A 41 -24.48 -0.11 -25.21
C LYS A 41 -23.09 -0.74 -25.34
N ASP A 42 -22.56 -0.84 -26.56
CA ASP A 42 -21.24 -1.43 -26.81
C ASP A 42 -20.11 -0.53 -26.28
N ALA A 43 -20.18 0.78 -26.55
CA ALA A 43 -19.23 1.76 -26.03
C ALA A 43 -19.22 1.80 -24.49
N THR A 44 -20.40 1.73 -23.85
CA THR A 44 -20.52 1.67 -22.38
C THR A 44 -19.92 0.37 -21.83
N THR A 45 -20.10 -0.73 -22.54
CA THR A 45 -19.51 -2.03 -22.17
C THR A 45 -17.99 -1.98 -22.22
N HIS A 46 -17.41 -1.44 -23.29
CA HIS A 46 -15.95 -1.29 -23.42
C HIS A 46 -15.35 -0.35 -22.36
N LEU A 47 -16.00 0.78 -22.08
CA LEU A 47 -15.58 1.68 -21.02
C LEU A 47 -15.61 0.98 -19.66
N SER A 48 -16.67 0.21 -19.37
CA SER A 48 -16.77 -0.58 -18.15
C SER A 48 -15.64 -1.61 -18.04
N THR A 49 -15.24 -2.24 -19.15
CA THR A 49 -14.11 -3.18 -19.17
C THR A 49 -12.77 -2.48 -18.90
N LEU A 50 -12.53 -1.30 -19.49
CA LEU A 50 -11.31 -0.52 -19.25
C LEU A 50 -11.21 -0.03 -17.81
N VAL A 51 -12.28 0.55 -17.28
CA VAL A 51 -12.32 1.00 -15.88
C VAL A 51 -12.08 -0.18 -14.94
N ARG A 52 -12.69 -1.34 -15.23
CA ARG A 52 -12.46 -2.55 -14.44
C ARG A 52 -11.00 -3.01 -14.51
N ALA A 53 -10.38 -2.99 -15.69
CA ALA A 53 -8.98 -3.35 -15.87
C ALA A 53 -8.03 -2.40 -15.12
N GLU A 54 -8.29 -1.09 -15.15
CA GLU A 54 -7.51 -0.08 -14.41
C GLU A 54 -7.60 -0.31 -12.90
N ILE A 55 -8.80 -0.60 -12.38
CA ILE A 55 -9.02 -0.94 -10.97
C ILE A 55 -8.28 -2.23 -10.60
N GLU A 56 -8.32 -3.26 -11.46
CA GLU A 56 -7.63 -4.52 -11.22
C GLU A 56 -6.11 -4.34 -11.21
N LEU A 57 -5.58 -3.55 -12.13
CA LEU A 57 -4.15 -3.21 -12.16
C LEU A 57 -3.75 -2.41 -10.92
N ALA A 58 -4.49 -1.35 -10.58
CA ALA A 58 -4.24 -0.54 -9.39
C ALA A 58 -4.30 -1.40 -8.12
N LYS A 59 -5.26 -2.33 -8.04
CA LYS A 59 -5.35 -3.28 -6.93
C LYS A 59 -4.12 -4.18 -6.85
N ILE A 60 -3.61 -4.68 -7.99
CA ILE A 60 -2.40 -5.50 -8.03
C ILE A 60 -1.20 -4.68 -7.58
N GLU A 61 -1.02 -3.47 -8.11
CA GLU A 61 0.11 -2.60 -7.79
C GLU A 61 0.12 -2.20 -6.31
N VAL A 62 -1.00 -1.69 -5.80
CA VAL A 62 -1.15 -1.36 -4.38
C VAL A 62 -0.90 -2.59 -3.51
N SER A 63 -1.46 -3.76 -3.86
CA SER A 63 -1.22 -4.98 -3.09
C SER A 63 0.23 -5.44 -3.12
N ARG A 64 0.93 -5.24 -4.25
CA ARG A 64 2.35 -5.56 -4.43
C ARG A 64 3.20 -4.64 -3.57
N ASP A 65 2.90 -3.35 -3.57
CA ASP A 65 3.64 -2.34 -2.83
C ASP A 65 3.43 -2.50 -1.32
N VAL A 66 2.20 -2.79 -0.87
CA VAL A 66 1.93 -3.17 0.51
C VAL A 66 2.72 -4.41 0.92
N LYS A 67 2.75 -5.46 0.09
CA LYS A 67 3.53 -6.69 0.37
C LYS A 67 5.04 -6.44 0.38
N ARG A 68 5.54 -5.52 -0.43
CA ARG A 68 6.96 -5.11 -0.44
C ARG A 68 7.29 -4.30 0.81
N GLY A 69 6.45 -3.32 1.17
CA GLY A 69 6.58 -2.54 2.39
C GLY A 69 6.54 -3.41 3.64
N LEU A 70 5.63 -4.39 3.70
CA LEU A 70 5.54 -5.35 4.80
C LEU A 70 6.83 -6.18 4.92
N ARG A 71 7.34 -6.73 3.81
CA ARG A 71 8.62 -7.46 3.83
C ARG A 71 9.78 -6.56 4.25
N GLY A 72 9.83 -5.31 3.78
CA GLY A 72 10.82 -4.33 4.21
C GLY A 72 10.73 -4.00 5.71
N SER A 73 9.52 -4.01 6.28
CA SER A 73 9.31 -3.72 7.70
C SER A 73 9.88 -4.78 8.65
N ILE A 74 10.15 -6.00 8.19
CA ILE A 74 10.70 -7.09 9.03
C ILE A 74 12.02 -6.66 9.68
N PHE A 75 12.92 -6.04 8.92
CA PHE A 75 14.19 -5.55 9.48
C PHE A 75 13.99 -4.44 10.49
N PHE A 76 13.01 -3.55 10.29
CA PHE A 76 12.67 -2.52 11.27
C PHE A 76 12.09 -3.14 12.55
N ILE A 77 11.24 -4.16 12.43
CA ILE A 77 10.71 -4.87 13.60
C ILE A 77 11.86 -5.51 14.38
N ILE A 78 12.77 -6.22 13.70
CA ILE A 78 13.95 -6.82 14.34
C ILE A 78 14.81 -5.73 15.01
N ALA A 79 15.10 -4.63 14.30
CA ALA A 79 15.88 -3.53 14.84
C ALA A 79 15.23 -2.89 16.07
N LEU A 80 13.92 -2.67 16.05
CA LEU A 80 13.17 -2.13 17.18
C LEU A 80 13.13 -3.09 18.36
N VAL A 81 12.98 -4.39 18.11
CA VAL A 81 13.04 -5.43 19.15
C VAL A 81 14.43 -5.45 19.79
N VAL A 82 15.50 -5.50 18.99
CA VAL A 82 16.88 -5.43 19.49
C VAL A 82 17.08 -4.15 20.29
N LEU A 83 16.70 -2.99 19.77
CA LEU A 83 16.81 -1.72 20.47
C LEU A 83 16.04 -1.71 21.80
N LEU A 84 14.82 -2.26 21.83
CA LEU A 84 13.99 -2.34 23.02
C LEU A 84 14.65 -3.22 24.10
N PHE A 85 15.16 -4.41 23.73
CA PHE A 85 15.87 -5.28 24.68
C PHE A 85 17.24 -4.72 25.09
N SER A 86 17.92 -3.99 24.20
CA SER A 86 19.21 -3.35 24.49
C SER A 86 19.08 -2.10 25.37
N LEU A 87 17.88 -1.53 25.52
CA LEU A 87 17.67 -0.26 26.21
C LEU A 87 18.09 -0.29 27.69
N TYR A 88 18.17 -1.47 28.31
CA TYR A 88 18.62 -1.64 29.69
C TYR A 88 20.14 -1.50 29.88
N PHE A 89 20.94 -1.90 28.89
CA PHE A 89 22.41 -1.86 28.95
C PHE A 89 23.02 -0.46 29.17
N PRO A 90 22.60 0.61 28.49
CA PRO A 90 23.17 1.93 28.73
C PRO A 90 22.95 2.42 30.17
N PHE A 91 21.87 2.02 30.84
CA PHE A 91 21.64 2.37 32.25
C PHE A 91 22.57 1.60 33.19
N ILE A 92 22.80 0.31 32.95
CA ILE A 92 23.82 -0.44 33.73
C ILE A 92 25.20 0.16 33.49
N ALA A 93 25.55 0.41 32.23
CA ALA A 93 26.84 0.99 31.87
C ALA A 93 27.04 2.37 32.51
N LEU A 94 25.99 3.19 32.59
CA LEU A 94 26.03 4.45 33.32
C LEU A 94 26.27 4.22 34.82
N ALA A 95 25.52 3.33 35.45
CA ALA A 95 25.65 3.05 36.88
C ALA A 95 27.04 2.51 37.26
N GLU A 96 27.55 1.53 36.50
CA GLU A 96 28.89 0.96 36.70
C GLU A 96 29.97 1.98 36.33
N GLY A 97 29.80 2.76 35.26
CA GLY A 97 30.73 3.83 34.91
C GLY A 97 30.83 4.89 36.00
N LEU A 98 29.73 5.22 36.67
CA LEU A 98 29.74 6.10 37.85
C LEU A 98 30.49 5.44 39.02
N ALA A 99 30.32 4.13 39.23
CA ALA A 99 31.04 3.41 40.28
C ALA A 99 32.56 3.43 40.05
N GLU A 100 33.01 3.25 38.81
CA GLU A 100 34.43 3.31 38.42
C GLU A 100 35.07 4.71 38.62
N LEU A 101 34.26 5.78 38.66
CA LEU A 101 34.72 7.13 38.99
C LEU A 101 34.95 7.35 40.50
N GLY A 102 34.90 6.28 41.31
CA GLY A 102 35.10 6.30 42.75
C GLY A 102 33.82 6.49 43.56
N LEU A 103 32.64 6.47 42.94
CA LEU A 103 31.39 6.39 43.68
C LEU A 103 31.17 4.98 44.21
N GLN A 104 30.50 4.87 45.36
CA GLN A 104 30.00 3.57 45.82
C GLN A 104 29.00 3.03 44.79
N ARG A 105 29.12 1.74 44.44
CA ARG A 105 28.29 1.13 43.39
C ARG A 105 26.80 1.38 43.57
N TRP A 106 26.29 1.30 44.80
CA TRP A 106 24.87 1.57 45.10
C TRP A 106 24.44 3.02 44.77
N LEU A 107 25.32 4.01 44.95
CA LEU A 107 25.06 5.40 44.56
C LEU A 107 24.99 5.55 43.04
N GLY A 108 25.83 4.84 42.28
CA GLY A 108 25.78 4.84 40.81
C GLY A 108 24.43 4.38 40.27
N PHE A 109 23.87 3.31 40.84
CA PHE A 109 22.51 2.85 40.52
C PHE A 109 21.43 3.84 40.96
N LEU A 110 21.58 4.48 42.13
CA LEU A 110 20.60 5.46 42.62
C LEU A 110 20.56 6.74 41.77
N ILE A 111 21.71 7.22 41.33
CA ILE A 111 21.81 8.37 40.41
C ILE A 111 21.21 8.01 39.06
N THR A 112 21.52 6.83 38.52
CA THR A 112 20.95 6.34 37.25
C THR A 112 19.42 6.26 37.34
N TRP A 113 18.88 5.76 38.45
CA TRP A 113 17.44 5.75 38.70
C TRP A 113 16.85 7.17 38.73
N GLY A 114 17.54 8.12 39.37
CA GLY A 114 17.16 9.54 39.34
C GLY A 114 17.10 10.10 37.90
N VAL A 115 18.09 9.78 37.07
CA VAL A 115 18.09 10.15 35.63
C VAL A 115 16.88 9.56 34.90
N MET A 116 16.52 8.30 35.17
CA MET A 116 15.33 7.68 34.58
C MET A 116 14.04 8.42 34.95
N LEU A 117 13.89 8.81 36.23
CA LEU A 117 12.72 9.60 36.66
C LEU A 117 12.66 10.98 35.98
N LEU A 118 13.81 11.64 35.79
CA LEU A 118 13.87 12.90 35.06
C LEU A 118 13.45 12.73 33.60
N LEU A 119 13.89 11.65 32.93
CA LEU A 119 13.48 11.34 31.57
C LEU A 119 11.97 11.05 31.48
N VAL A 120 11.42 10.26 32.41
CA VAL A 120 9.97 9.99 32.49
C VAL A 120 9.20 11.29 32.67
N GLY A 121 9.63 12.15 33.59
CA GLY A 121 9.01 13.46 33.81
C GLY A 121 9.05 14.34 32.55
N LEU A 122 10.21 14.42 31.89
CA LEU A 122 10.39 15.22 30.69
C LEU A 122 9.53 14.74 29.52
N PHE A 123 9.62 13.44 29.17
CA PHE A 123 8.85 12.89 28.05
C PHE A 123 7.36 12.82 28.35
N GLY A 124 6.98 12.50 29.59
CA GLY A 124 5.58 12.54 30.03
C GLY A 124 4.99 13.94 29.91
N PHE A 125 5.73 14.97 30.33
CA PHE A 125 5.31 16.35 30.21
C PHE A 125 5.22 16.82 28.74
N LEU A 126 6.23 16.53 27.92
CA LEU A 126 6.22 16.86 26.50
C LEU A 126 5.07 16.16 25.76
N GLY A 127 4.84 14.88 26.06
CA GLY A 127 3.73 14.09 25.54
C GLY A 127 2.37 14.69 25.95
N TYR A 128 2.20 15.00 27.23
CA TYR A 128 1.00 15.67 27.74
C TYR A 128 0.74 17.01 27.04
N LYS A 129 1.77 17.85 26.89
CA LYS A 129 1.65 19.15 26.20
C LYS A 129 1.23 18.95 24.74
N LYS A 130 1.83 17.97 24.05
CA LYS A 130 1.52 17.68 22.65
C LYS A 130 0.09 17.21 22.48
N VAL A 131 -0.37 16.27 23.32
CA VAL A 131 -1.73 15.71 23.27
C VAL A 131 -2.77 16.77 23.62
N ARG A 132 -2.53 17.59 24.65
CA ARG A 132 -3.46 18.65 25.05
C ARG A 132 -3.69 19.71 23.97
N GLY A 133 -2.72 19.88 23.06
CA GLY A 133 -2.83 20.77 21.91
C GLY A 133 -3.66 20.21 20.74
N ILE A 134 -3.95 18.90 20.72
CA ILE A 134 -4.70 18.27 19.63
C ILE A 134 -6.19 18.60 19.82
N LYS A 135 -6.63 19.67 19.15
CA LYS A 135 -8.06 19.94 18.97
C LYS A 135 -8.57 18.95 17.91
N GLY A 136 -9.49 18.07 18.27
CA GLY A 136 -10.10 17.10 17.35
C GLY A 136 -10.68 17.77 16.08
N PRO A 137 -10.99 17.01 15.03
CA PRO A 137 -11.38 17.55 13.72
C PRO A 137 -12.77 18.20 13.75
N ARG A 138 -12.87 19.39 14.35
CA ARG A 138 -14.12 20.16 14.54
C ARG A 138 -14.80 20.51 13.23
N ARG A 139 -14.02 20.77 12.18
CA ARG A 139 -14.53 21.06 10.82
C ARG A 139 -15.24 19.84 10.24
N THR A 140 -14.62 18.65 10.30
CA THR A 140 -15.21 17.40 9.80
C THR A 140 -16.46 17.01 10.57
N ILE A 141 -16.45 17.16 11.90
CA ILE A 141 -17.63 16.90 12.73
C ILE A 141 -18.76 17.86 12.35
N LYS A 142 -18.47 19.15 12.17
CA LYS A 142 -19.48 20.13 11.75
C LYS A 142 -20.05 19.81 10.37
N THR A 143 -19.20 19.53 9.38
CA THR A 143 -19.67 19.16 8.04
C THR A 143 -20.52 17.89 8.06
N ALA A 144 -20.13 16.86 8.83
CA ALA A 144 -20.93 15.65 8.98
C ALA A 144 -22.29 15.94 9.63
N GLN A 145 -22.34 16.81 10.65
CA GLN A 145 -23.59 17.25 11.27
C GLN A 145 -24.47 18.04 10.31
N ASP A 146 -23.88 18.96 9.53
CA ASP A 146 -24.59 19.75 8.52
C ASP A 146 -25.18 18.85 7.43
N THR A 147 -24.43 17.83 6.96
CA THR A 147 -24.93 16.83 6.01
C THR A 147 -26.06 15.99 6.59
N MET A 148 -25.95 15.54 7.84
CA MET A 148 -27.04 14.81 8.51
C MET A 148 -28.27 15.69 8.72
N ALA A 149 -28.09 16.96 9.07
CA ALA A 149 -29.18 17.91 9.24
C ALA A 149 -29.92 18.17 7.92
N ALA A 150 -29.18 18.29 6.80
CA ALA A 150 -29.76 18.42 5.47
C ALA A 150 -30.57 17.17 5.06
N LEU A 151 -30.03 15.97 5.28
CA LEU A 151 -30.73 14.71 4.98
C LEU A 151 -31.99 14.51 5.85
N LYS A 152 -31.96 14.93 7.11
CA LYS A 152 -33.12 14.83 8.00
C LYS A 152 -34.23 15.80 7.59
N ARG A 153 -33.86 17.03 7.19
CA ARG A 153 -34.81 18.02 6.68
C ARG A 153 -35.53 17.51 5.42
N ASP A 154 -34.79 16.92 4.48
CA ASP A 154 -35.39 16.33 3.26
C ASP A 154 -36.32 15.13 3.56
N SER A 155 -36.13 14.45 4.69
CA SER A 155 -36.98 13.32 5.11
C SER A 155 -38.29 13.76 5.78
N ASP A 156 -38.28 14.89 6.49
CA ASP A 156 -39.46 15.49 7.14
C ASP A 156 -40.31 16.31 6.14
N GLU A 157 -39.74 16.70 4.98
CA GLU A 157 -40.37 17.51 3.93
C GLU A 157 -41.04 16.68 2.81
N LYS A 158 -41.52 15.46 3.12
CA LYS A 158 -42.36 14.66 2.22
C LYS A 158 -43.80 14.57 2.77
N PRO A 159 -44.84 15.00 2.02
CA PRO A 159 -46.25 14.95 2.44
C PRO A 159 -46.79 13.52 2.57
#